data_AF-A0A918JQL5-F1
#
_entry.id   AF-A0A918JQL5-F1
#
_cell.length_a   1.000
_cell.length_b   1.000
_cell.length_c   1.000
_cell.angle_alpha   90.00
_cell.angle_beta   90.00
_cell.angle_gamma   90.00
#
_symmetry.space_group_name_H-M   'P 1'
#
loop_
_entity.id
_entity.type
_entity.pdbx_description
1 polymer ?
#
loop_
_entity_poly.entity_id
_entity_poly.type
_entity_poly.pdbx_seq_one_letter_code
_entity_poly.pdbx_strand_id
1 'polypeptide(L)'
;MPKFAKPETQAKNVIKELTKSKVIRSLGTARSYKQALQNVAKWVKANKLNGLHSIKPEQARFYLERRAEEVGQKTVDMERQAIQAMMQVNGKLQPNESLYCVKSELPEIKSSRAYTAQQASAISDCQNNNHRLATQIAYAAGL
;
A
#
# COMPACT_ATOMS: atom_id res chain seq x y z
N MET A 1 25.29 -14.98 -14.23
CA MET A 1 24.32 -13.85 -14.27
C MET A 1 23.75 -13.64 -12.88
N PRO A 2 23.63 -12.40 -12.38
CA PRO A 2 22.95 -12.14 -11.11
C PRO A 2 21.51 -12.70 -11.18
N LYS A 3 21.19 -13.60 -10.26
CA LYS A 3 19.91 -14.32 -10.21
C LYS A 3 18.87 -13.37 -9.62
N PHE A 4 18.19 -12.59 -10.45
CA PHE A 4 17.13 -11.69 -9.98
C PHE A 4 15.97 -12.52 -9.43
N ALA A 5 15.82 -12.54 -8.11
CA ALA A 5 14.68 -13.15 -7.45
C ALA A 5 13.36 -12.55 -8.00
N LYS A 6 12.29 -13.35 -8.06
CA LYS A 6 10.98 -12.86 -8.52
C LYS A 6 10.55 -11.65 -7.66
N PRO A 7 9.87 -10.63 -8.22
CA PRO A 7 9.42 -9.44 -7.48
C PRO A 7 8.68 -9.78 -6.18
N GLU A 8 7.83 -10.81 -6.21
CA GLU A 8 7.12 -11.29 -5.04
C GLU A 8 8.06 -11.85 -3.96
N THR A 9 9.10 -12.60 -4.35
CA THR A 9 10.09 -13.14 -3.42
C THR A 9 10.87 -12.01 -2.75
N GLN A 10 11.25 -10.99 -3.52
CA GLN A 10 11.93 -9.80 -2.97
C GLN A 10 11.04 -9.11 -1.93
N ALA A 11 9.79 -8.78 -2.28
CA ALA A 11 8.84 -8.16 -1.37
C ALA A 11 8.59 -9.01 -0.11
N LYS A 12 8.43 -10.33 -0.26
CA LYS A 12 8.25 -11.25 0.88
C LYS A 12 9.44 -11.23 1.84
N ASN A 13 10.67 -11.13 1.33
CA ASN A 13 11.87 -11.06 2.15
C ASN A 13 11.93 -9.74 2.93
N VAL A 14 11.61 -8.61 2.29
CA VAL A 14 11.52 -7.32 2.97
C VAL A 14 10.47 -7.37 4.08
N ILE A 15 9.28 -7.92 3.83
CA ILE A 15 8.26 -8.02 4.88
C ILE A 15 8.72 -8.87 6.06
N LYS A 16 9.42 -9.98 5.84
CA LYS A 16 10.00 -10.77 6.93
C LYS A 16 10.96 -9.92 7.78
N GLU A 17 11.75 -9.08 7.16
CA GLU A 17 12.70 -8.18 7.83
C GLU A 17 11.98 -7.08 8.62
N LEU A 18 10.96 -6.43 8.02
CA LEU A 18 10.14 -5.41 8.66
C LEU A 18 9.34 -5.95 9.85
N THR A 19 8.87 -7.20 9.79
CA THR A 19 8.22 -7.88 10.91
C THR A 19 9.23 -8.21 12.01
N LYS A 20 10.42 -8.74 11.66
CA LYS A 20 11.47 -9.07 12.65
C LYS A 20 11.98 -7.84 13.39
N SER A 21 12.13 -6.71 12.69
CA SER A 21 12.54 -5.42 13.27
C SER A 21 11.40 -4.70 14.03
N LYS A 22 10.21 -5.30 14.12
CA LYS A 22 9.02 -4.75 14.80
C LYS A 22 8.54 -3.40 14.25
N VAL A 23 8.96 -3.01 13.05
CA VAL A 23 8.47 -1.83 12.32
C VAL A 23 7.01 -2.03 11.92
N ILE A 24 6.64 -3.26 11.52
CA ILE A 24 5.25 -3.62 11.22
C ILE A 24 4.73 -4.62 12.26
N ARG A 25 3.60 -4.28 12.89
CA ARG A 25 2.92 -5.13 13.89
C ARG A 25 1.67 -5.83 13.36
N SER A 26 1.02 -5.27 12.33
CA SER A 26 -0.24 -5.78 11.78
C SER A 26 -0.04 -6.62 10.52
N LEU A 27 -0.78 -7.73 10.43
CA LEU A 27 -0.87 -8.54 9.22
C LEU A 27 -1.45 -7.75 8.03
N GLY A 28 -2.37 -6.81 8.29
CA GLY A 28 -2.96 -5.95 7.26
C GLY A 28 -1.92 -5.01 6.65
N THR A 29 -1.09 -4.40 7.49
CA THR A 29 0.04 -3.57 7.04
C THR A 29 1.07 -4.40 6.28
N ALA A 30 1.42 -5.59 6.79
CA ALA A 30 2.35 -6.49 6.12
C ALA A 30 1.85 -6.89 4.72
N ARG A 31 0.56 -7.20 4.57
CA ARG A 31 -0.07 -7.49 3.27
C ARG A 31 -0.01 -6.29 2.33
N SER A 32 -0.38 -5.11 2.83
CA SER A 32 -0.41 -3.88 2.03
C SER A 32 0.99 -3.49 1.54
N TYR A 33 1.99 -3.53 2.43
CA TYR A 33 3.37 -3.23 2.08
C TYR A 33 3.96 -4.30 1.15
N LYS A 34 3.60 -5.58 1.30
CA LYS A 34 4.04 -6.64 0.36
C LYS A 34 3.61 -6.30 -1.07
N GLN A 35 2.33 -5.94 -1.25
CA GLN A 35 1.78 -5.63 -2.56
C GLN A 35 2.44 -4.37 -3.15
N ALA A 36 2.59 -3.32 -2.34
CA ALA A 36 3.29 -2.11 -2.72
C ALA A 36 4.74 -2.40 -3.17
N LEU A 37 5.54 -3.07 -2.33
CA LEU A 37 6.92 -3.42 -2.65
C LEU A 37 7.06 -4.36 -3.85
N GLN A 38 6.05 -5.19 -4.12
CA GLN A 38 6.02 -6.02 -5.32
C GLN A 38 5.88 -5.18 -6.60
N ASN A 39 5.09 -4.09 -6.57
CA ASN A 39 5.01 -3.15 -7.70
C ASN A 39 6.34 -2.43 -7.91
N VAL A 40 6.95 -1.94 -6.82
CA VAL A 40 8.28 -1.33 -6.86
C VAL A 40 9.31 -2.30 -7.44
N ALA A 41 9.30 -3.57 -7.01
CA ALA A 41 10.23 -4.58 -7.51
C ALA A 41 10.02 -4.92 -9.00
N LYS A 42 8.80 -4.80 -9.53
CA LYS A 42 8.56 -4.89 -10.98
C LYS A 42 9.23 -3.74 -11.72
N TRP A 43 9.10 -2.51 -11.21
CA TRP A 43 9.74 -1.34 -11.79
C TRP A 43 11.28 -1.42 -11.73
N VAL A 44 11.85 -1.85 -10.59
CA VAL A 44 13.28 -2.13 -10.44
C VAL A 44 13.80 -3.09 -11.50
N LYS A 45 13.06 -4.19 -11.73
CA LYS A 45 13.41 -5.19 -12.73
C LYS A 45 13.36 -4.58 -14.14
N ALA A 46 12.32 -3.81 -14.46
CA ALA A 46 12.18 -3.15 -15.76
C ALA A 46 13.31 -2.16 -16.03
N ASN A 47 13.78 -1.44 -15.01
CA ASN A 47 14.87 -0.46 -15.09
C ASN A 47 16.27 -1.07 -14.85
N LYS A 48 16.39 -2.41 -14.87
CA LYS A 48 17.66 -3.14 -14.72
C LYS A 48 18.47 -2.76 -13.47
N LEU A 49 17.77 -2.41 -12.38
CA LEU A 49 18.38 -2.13 -11.09
C LEU A 49 18.73 -3.43 -10.35
N ASN A 50 19.70 -3.38 -9.43
CA ASN A 50 20.25 -4.52 -8.68
C ASN A 50 19.30 -5.06 -7.57
N GLY A 51 18.00 -5.08 -7.81
CA GLY A 51 16.99 -5.57 -6.88
C GLY A 51 16.41 -4.49 -5.95
N LEU A 52 15.32 -4.85 -5.28
CA LEU A 52 14.50 -3.94 -4.46
C LEU A 52 15.31 -3.27 -3.34
N HIS A 53 16.20 -4.01 -2.66
CA HIS A 53 17.09 -3.45 -1.65
C HIS A 53 18.15 -2.51 -2.20
N SER A 54 18.41 -2.49 -3.52
CA SER A 54 19.42 -1.63 -4.13
C SER A 54 18.94 -0.22 -4.45
N ILE A 55 17.62 0.04 -4.38
CA ILE A 55 17.03 1.35 -4.66
C ILE A 55 17.66 2.43 -3.76
N LYS A 56 18.01 3.57 -4.36
CA LYS A 56 18.45 4.80 -3.67
C LYS A 56 17.28 5.78 -3.47
N PRO A 57 17.34 6.72 -2.50
CA PRO A 57 16.28 7.70 -2.29
C PRO A 57 15.87 8.47 -3.55
N GLU A 58 16.83 8.87 -4.39
CA GLU A 58 16.57 9.54 -5.67
C GLU A 58 15.78 8.65 -6.65
N GLN A 59 16.12 7.35 -6.73
CA GLN A 59 15.42 6.39 -7.59
C GLN A 59 14.01 6.10 -7.08
N ALA A 60 13.82 6.08 -5.75
CA ALA A 60 12.49 5.97 -5.15
C ALA A 60 11.63 7.20 -5.48
N ARG A 61 12.21 8.40 -5.42
CA ARG A 61 11.51 9.64 -5.81
C ARG A 61 11.09 9.58 -7.28
N PHE A 62 12.01 9.27 -8.19
CA PHE A 62 11.70 9.16 -9.62
C PHE A 62 10.62 8.11 -9.90
N TYR A 63 10.67 6.96 -9.21
CA TYR A 63 9.61 5.96 -9.30
C TYR A 63 8.25 6.51 -8.86
N LEU A 64 8.19 7.20 -7.72
CA LEU A 64 6.95 7.75 -7.17
C LEU A 64 6.37 8.88 -8.04
N GLU A 65 7.22 9.72 -8.64
CA GLU A 65 6.83 10.74 -9.62
C GLU A 65 6.16 10.10 -10.83
N ARG A 66 6.80 9.10 -11.45
CA ARG A 66 6.18 8.35 -12.56
C ARG A 66 4.88 7.66 -12.16
N ARG A 67 4.83 7.14 -10.93
CA ARG A 67 3.66 6.41 -10.45
C ARG A 67 2.46 7.31 -10.16
N ALA A 68 2.71 8.56 -9.78
CA ALA A 68 1.69 9.56 -9.50
C ALA A 68 0.82 9.91 -10.73
N GLU A 69 1.36 9.73 -11.93
CA GLU A 69 0.63 9.84 -13.20
C GLU A 69 -0.38 8.69 -13.40
N GLU A 70 -0.10 7.51 -12.83
CA GLU A 70 -0.82 6.27 -13.13
C GLU A 70 -1.83 5.85 -12.05
N VAL A 71 -1.61 6.26 -10.79
CA VAL A 71 -2.44 5.81 -9.65
C VAL A 71 -2.80 6.94 -8.71
N GLY A 72 -3.92 6.78 -8.00
CA GLY A 72 -4.40 7.77 -7.04
C GLY A 72 -3.52 7.89 -5.80
N GLN A 73 -3.69 9.00 -5.08
CA GLN A 73 -2.82 9.41 -3.95
C GLN A 73 -2.62 8.31 -2.91
N LYS A 74 -3.67 7.57 -2.53
CA LYS A 74 -3.56 6.53 -1.49
C LYS A 74 -2.61 5.40 -1.87
N THR A 75 -2.55 5.05 -3.15
CA THR A 75 -1.64 4.02 -3.66
C THR A 75 -0.20 4.53 -3.69
N VAL A 76 0.02 5.76 -4.18
CA VAL A 76 1.34 6.42 -4.15
C VAL A 76 1.86 6.50 -2.71
N ASP A 77 1.02 6.92 -1.77
CA ASP A 77 1.39 7.04 -0.36
C ASP A 77 1.75 5.69 0.26
N MET A 78 1.00 4.63 -0.07
CA MET A 78 1.28 3.27 0.41
C MET A 78 2.63 2.77 -0.12
N GLU A 79 2.92 3.00 -1.39
CA GLU A 79 4.20 2.64 -2.01
C GLU A 79 5.36 3.45 -1.40
N ARG A 80 5.18 4.77 -1.21
CA ARG A 80 6.17 5.63 -0.51
C ARG A 80 6.46 5.12 0.89
N GLN A 81 5.45 4.85 1.70
CA GLN A 81 5.60 4.36 3.08
C GLN A 81 6.32 3.01 3.13
N ALA A 82 5.97 2.09 2.23
CA ALA A 82 6.60 0.78 2.19
C ALA A 82 8.08 0.86 1.76
N ILE A 83 8.41 1.71 0.79
CA ILE A 83 9.81 1.97 0.40
C ILE A 83 10.56 2.62 1.57
N GLN A 84 9.98 3.62 2.22
CA GLN A 84 10.58 4.31 3.35
C GLN A 84 10.89 3.32 4.49
N ALA A 85 9.93 2.50 4.90
CA ALA A 85 10.13 1.50 5.95
C ALA A 85 11.27 0.52 5.61
N MET A 86 11.33 0.07 4.35
CA MET A 86 12.44 -0.76 3.88
C MET A 86 13.78 -0.03 3.96
N MET A 87 13.84 1.22 3.50
CA MET A 87 15.09 2.00 3.47
C MET A 87 15.61 2.33 4.87
N GLN A 88 14.71 2.51 5.84
CA GLN A 88 15.09 2.72 7.23
C GLN A 88 15.69 1.45 7.85
N VAL A 89 15.13 0.28 7.53
CA VAL A 89 15.65 -1.00 8.06
C VAL A 89 16.98 -1.41 7.43
N ASN A 90 17.18 -1.13 6.13
CA ASN A 90 18.45 -1.44 5.46
C ASN A 90 19.51 -0.32 5.57
N GLY A 91 19.24 0.72 6.37
CA GLY A 91 20.20 1.80 6.68
C GLY A 91 20.42 2.82 5.55
N LYS A 92 19.59 2.82 4.51
CA LYS A 92 19.67 3.81 3.41
C LYS A 92 18.96 5.13 3.69
N LEU A 93 18.14 5.15 4.73
CA LEU A 93 17.42 6.32 5.21
C LEU A 93 17.54 6.35 6.72
N GLN A 94 17.75 7.53 7.30
CA GLN A 94 17.78 7.64 8.76
C GLN A 94 16.40 7.31 9.35
N PRO A 95 16.30 6.79 10.59
CA PRO A 95 15.01 6.42 11.20
C PRO A 95 13.97 7.55 11.23
N ASN A 96 14.42 8.81 11.32
CA ASN A 96 13.57 10.00 11.37
C ASN A 96 13.47 10.72 10.01
N GLU A 97 14.16 10.25 9.00
CA GLU A 97 14.12 10.81 7.66
C GLU A 97 12.96 10.19 6.88
N SER A 98 12.35 11.00 6.00
CA SER A 98 11.17 10.61 5.24
C SER A 98 11.38 10.85 3.75
N LEU A 99 10.77 9.97 2.94
CA LEU A 99 10.76 10.18 1.50
C LEU A 99 9.81 11.31 1.14
N TYR A 100 10.19 12.09 0.13
CA TYR A 100 9.37 13.17 -0.41
C TYR A 100 7.96 12.67 -0.77
N CYS A 101 6.96 13.47 -0.41
CA CYS A 101 5.55 13.15 -0.66
C CYS A 101 5.15 13.66 -2.04
N VAL A 102 5.08 12.75 -3.01
CA VAL A 102 4.63 13.05 -4.38
C VAL A 102 3.11 13.12 -4.43
N LYS A 103 2.57 14.12 -5.13
CA LYS A 103 1.14 14.27 -5.37
C LYS A 103 0.73 13.55 -6.65
N SER A 104 -0.33 12.74 -6.55
CA SER A 104 -0.97 12.12 -7.71
C SER A 104 -1.57 13.19 -8.63
N GLU A 105 -1.47 12.97 -9.94
CA GLU A 105 -2.10 13.81 -10.96
C GLU A 105 -3.58 13.45 -11.18
N LEU A 106 -3.99 12.26 -10.68
CA LEU A 106 -5.37 11.80 -10.82
C LEU A 106 -6.28 12.53 -9.83
N PRO A 107 -7.49 12.95 -10.27
CA PRO A 107 -8.42 13.65 -9.40
C PRO A 107 -8.93 12.75 -8.27
N GLU A 108 -9.01 13.32 -7.07
CA GLU A 108 -9.54 12.64 -5.90
C GLU A 108 -11.06 12.85 -5.78
N ILE A 109 -11.81 11.77 -5.71
CA ILE A 109 -13.26 11.82 -5.44
C ILE A 109 -13.46 11.97 -3.93
N LYS A 110 -13.81 13.17 -3.50
CA LYS A 110 -14.09 13.49 -2.08
C LYS A 110 -15.56 13.38 -1.70
N SER A 111 -16.45 13.08 -2.65
CA SER A 111 -17.86 12.89 -2.39
C SER A 111 -18.09 11.60 -1.59
N SER A 112 -19.02 11.65 -0.63
CA SER A 112 -19.47 10.46 0.08
C SER A 112 -20.04 9.43 -0.90
N ARG A 113 -19.79 8.15 -0.61
CA ARG A 113 -20.38 7.00 -1.31
C ARG A 113 -21.33 6.20 -0.40
N ALA A 114 -21.81 6.84 0.68
CA ALA A 114 -22.73 6.21 1.60
C ALA A 114 -24.08 5.91 0.94
N TYR A 115 -24.65 4.75 1.26
CA TYR A 115 -26.01 4.42 0.86
C TYR A 115 -27.01 5.36 1.53
N THR A 116 -28.08 5.68 0.81
CA THR A 116 -29.27 6.30 1.41
C THR A 116 -29.96 5.31 2.35
N ALA A 117 -30.79 5.82 3.26
CA ALA A 117 -31.56 4.97 4.19
C ALA A 117 -32.43 3.94 3.45
N GLN A 118 -33.05 4.33 2.34
CA GLN A 118 -33.87 3.43 1.51
C GLN A 118 -33.02 2.32 0.87
N GLN A 119 -31.84 2.67 0.34
CA GLN A 119 -30.91 1.69 -0.23
C GLN A 119 -30.37 0.73 0.84
N ALA A 120 -30.04 1.23 2.04
CA ALA A 120 -29.61 0.40 3.15
C ALA A 120 -30.70 -0.57 3.62
N SER A 121 -31.97 -0.11 3.70
CA SER A 121 -33.12 -0.98 4.01
C SER A 121 -33.29 -2.07 2.94
N ALA A 122 -33.28 -1.70 1.66
CA ALA A 122 -33.43 -2.66 0.57
C ALA A 122 -32.34 -3.75 0.60
N ILE A 123 -31.08 -3.38 0.90
CA ILE A 123 -29.98 -4.35 1.06
C ILE A 123 -30.25 -5.27 2.25
N SER A 124 -30.65 -4.71 3.40
CA SER A 124 -30.98 -5.47 4.61
C SER A 124 -32.14 -6.45 4.37
N ASP A 125 -33.14 -6.04 3.59
CA ASP A 125 -34.34 -6.83 3.29
C ASP A 125 -34.06 -8.04 2.40
N CYS A 126 -33.02 -7.98 1.56
CA CYS A 126 -32.60 -9.10 0.73
C CYS A 126 -31.67 -10.10 1.46
N GLN A 127 -31.30 -9.85 2.72
CA GLN A 127 -30.40 -10.72 3.48
C GLN A 127 -31.16 -11.69 4.39
N ASN A 128 -30.50 -12.80 4.74
CA ASN A 128 -30.97 -13.70 5.79
C ASN A 128 -30.99 -12.99 7.17
N ASN A 129 -31.74 -13.52 8.13
CA ASN A 129 -31.99 -12.85 9.41
C ASN A 129 -30.70 -12.47 10.17
N ASN A 130 -29.68 -13.34 10.15
CA ASN A 130 -28.42 -13.09 10.86
C ASN A 130 -27.63 -11.92 10.24
N HIS A 131 -27.57 -11.84 8.91
CA HIS A 131 -26.84 -10.76 8.22
C HIS A 131 -27.64 -9.46 8.17
N ARG A 132 -28.98 -9.54 8.09
CA ARG A 132 -29.89 -8.40 8.13
C ARG A 132 -29.65 -7.52 9.35
N LEU A 133 -29.61 -8.12 10.55
CA LEU A 133 -29.39 -7.39 11.80
C LEU A 133 -27.99 -6.74 11.83
N ALA A 134 -26.95 -7.45 11.38
CA ALA A 134 -25.61 -6.90 11.31
C ALA A 134 -25.53 -5.67 10.39
N THR A 135 -26.17 -5.72 9.22
CA THR A 135 -26.26 -4.59 8.29
C THR A 135 -26.97 -3.38 8.91
N GLN A 136 -28.05 -3.60 9.67
CA GLN A 136 -28.77 -2.53 10.35
C GLN A 136 -27.91 -1.87 11.44
N ILE A 137 -27.21 -2.67 12.25
CA ILE A 137 -26.30 -2.16 13.28
C ILE A 137 -25.17 -1.36 12.64
N ALA A 138 -24.54 -1.88 11.59
CA ALA A 138 -23.45 -1.19 10.90
C ALA A 138 -23.89 0.17 10.32
N TYR A 139 -25.07 0.23 9.70
CA TYR A 139 -25.62 1.48 9.19
C TYR A 139 -25.94 2.49 10.29
N ALA A 140 -26.59 2.05 11.39
CA ALA A 140 -26.99 2.94 12.49
C ALA A 140 -25.81 3.45 13.32
N ALA A 141 -24.75 2.64 13.47
CA ALA A 141 -23.58 2.97 14.28
C ALA A 141 -22.37 3.49 13.48
N GLY A 142 -22.38 3.38 12.14
CA GLY A 142 -21.28 3.84 11.29
C GLY A 142 -20.01 2.98 11.38
N LEU A 143 -20.17 1.65 11.47
CA LEU A 143 -19.08 0.66 11.60
C LEU A 143 -18.48 0.27 10.24
#